data_AF-A0A949REA9-F1
#
_entry.id   AF-A0A949REA9-F1
#
_cell.length_a   1.000
_cell.length_b   1.000
_cell.length_c   1.000
_cell.angle_alpha   90.00
_cell.angle_beta   90.00
_cell.angle_gamma   90.00
#
_symmetry.space_group_name_H-M   'P 1'
#
loop_
_entity.id
_entity.type
_entity.pdbx_description
1 polymer ?
#
loop_
_entity_poly.entity_id
_entity_poly.type
_entity_poly.pdbx_seq_one_letter_code
_entity_poly.pdbx_strand_id
1 'polypeptide(L)'
;MHVPYRQTMAVLVPWAVAWFCFLALPRCEAQNLVPNPSFEETDTCPNTCCFNVGDRPLFWNRWDQSPDYFHACAGDLGGIDTLMDVPWNGFTWQYAHDGEAYVGMGLYTVDDFRELVGAPLIEPLVVGQTYYVSYWVNLATEGSYWWVRWACNTRGLGYSCST
;
A
#
# COMPACT_ATOMS: atom_id res chain seq x y z
N MET A 1 14.68 34.99 -85.70
CA MET A 1 13.29 34.81 -85.22
C MET A 1 13.29 33.67 -84.21
N HIS A 2 12.64 33.90 -83.07
CA HIS A 2 12.35 32.98 -81.95
C HIS A 2 13.49 32.50 -81.04
N VAL A 3 13.65 33.25 -79.95
CA VAL A 3 14.07 32.76 -78.62
C VAL A 3 12.88 32.02 -77.98
N PRO A 4 13.07 30.85 -77.35
CA PRO A 4 12.15 30.37 -76.32
C PRO A 4 12.73 30.56 -74.91
N TYR A 5 11.91 31.23 -74.12
CA TYR A 5 12.01 31.59 -72.72
C TYR A 5 11.98 30.35 -71.81
N ARG A 6 13.00 30.18 -70.94
CA ARG A 6 13.02 29.15 -69.89
C ARG A 6 12.15 29.64 -68.72
N GLN A 7 10.99 29.02 -68.51
CA GLN A 7 10.17 29.28 -67.32
C GLN A 7 10.74 28.53 -66.11
N THR A 8 11.24 29.27 -65.12
CA THR A 8 11.51 28.77 -63.77
C THR A 8 10.20 28.67 -63.00
N MET A 9 9.73 27.44 -62.72
CA MET A 9 8.61 27.21 -61.80
C MET A 9 9.17 27.20 -60.36
N ALA A 10 8.83 28.23 -59.60
CA ALA A 10 9.01 28.24 -58.15
C ALA A 10 7.87 27.43 -57.50
N VAL A 11 8.21 26.30 -56.88
CA VAL A 11 7.26 25.53 -56.05
C VAL A 11 7.35 26.08 -54.62
N LEU A 12 6.41 26.93 -54.25
CA LEU A 12 6.19 27.36 -52.88
C LEU A 12 5.51 26.21 -52.13
N VAL A 13 6.27 25.48 -51.31
CA VAL A 13 5.73 24.52 -50.34
C VAL A 13 5.11 25.32 -49.19
N PRO A 14 3.79 25.24 -48.93
CA PRO A 14 3.18 26.00 -47.85
C PRO A 14 3.54 25.38 -46.50
N TRP A 15 4.10 26.21 -45.64
CA TRP A 15 4.45 25.90 -44.26
C TRP A 15 3.15 25.80 -43.46
N ALA A 16 2.74 24.59 -43.12
CA ALA A 16 1.66 24.38 -42.15
C ALA A 16 1.95 23.14 -41.31
N VAL A 17 3.04 23.20 -40.54
CA VAL A 17 3.19 22.28 -39.40
C VAL A 17 2.27 22.82 -38.31
N ALA A 18 1.04 22.30 -38.27
CA ALA A 18 0.14 22.53 -37.16
C ALA A 18 0.77 21.97 -35.88
N TRP A 19 1.33 22.85 -35.05
CA TRP A 19 1.72 22.54 -33.68
C TRP A 19 0.45 22.28 -32.87
N PHE A 20 0.03 21.02 -32.84
CA PHE A 20 -0.86 20.51 -31.81
C PHE A 20 -0.05 20.45 -30.50
N CYS A 21 0.03 21.57 -29.79
CA CYS A 21 0.41 21.55 -28.39
C CYS A 21 -0.68 20.75 -27.65
N PHE A 22 -0.42 19.47 -27.40
CA PHE A 22 -1.16 18.71 -26.40
C PHE A 22 -1.04 19.46 -25.08
N LEU A 23 -2.08 20.21 -24.72
CA LEU A 23 -2.28 20.71 -23.37
C LEU A 23 -2.54 19.50 -22.48
N ALA A 24 -1.47 18.84 -22.04
CA ALA A 24 -1.53 17.87 -20.96
C ALA A 24 -1.91 18.65 -19.69
N LEU A 25 -3.17 18.53 -19.27
CA LEU A 25 -3.58 19.02 -17.96
C LEU A 25 -2.73 18.27 -16.91
N PRO A 26 -2.04 18.97 -16.00
CA PRO A 26 -1.32 18.29 -14.94
C PRO A 26 -2.34 17.50 -14.12
N ARG A 27 -2.23 16.18 -14.14
CA ARG A 27 -2.95 15.30 -13.23
C ARG A 27 -2.38 15.58 -11.84
N CYS A 28 -3.18 16.18 -10.98
CA CYS A 28 -2.85 16.29 -9.56
C CYS A 28 -3.18 14.93 -8.92
N GLU A 29 -2.28 13.96 -9.09
CA GLU A 29 -2.28 12.76 -8.26
C GLU A 29 -1.75 13.19 -6.90
N ALA A 30 -2.57 13.04 -5.85
CA ALA A 30 -2.07 13.24 -4.50
C ALA A 30 -1.06 12.13 -4.18
N GLN A 31 0.06 12.48 -3.55
CA GLN A 31 1.07 11.51 -3.15
C GLN A 31 0.57 10.75 -1.91
N ASN A 32 0.64 9.42 -1.94
CA ASN A 32 0.41 8.64 -0.74
C ASN A 32 1.61 8.86 0.20
N LEU A 33 1.34 9.45 1.37
CA LEU A 33 2.38 9.75 2.35
C LEU A 33 2.76 8.53 3.20
N VAL A 34 2.01 7.43 3.10
CA VAL A 34 2.26 6.19 3.83
C VAL A 34 3.28 5.35 3.04
N PRO A 35 4.45 5.06 3.62
CA PRO A 35 5.40 4.15 2.98
C PRO A 35 4.84 2.72 3.01
N ASN A 36 5.15 1.93 1.97
CA ASN A 36 4.72 0.53 1.85
C ASN A 36 3.23 0.32 2.24
N PRO A 37 2.28 1.01 1.58
CA PRO A 37 0.90 1.12 2.03
C PRO A 37 0.09 -0.18 1.93
N SER A 38 0.56 -1.15 1.14
CA SER A 38 -0.02 -2.49 1.00
C SER A 38 0.73 -3.56 1.80
N PHE A 39 1.82 -3.21 2.51
CA PHE A 39 2.63 -4.12 3.32
C PHE A 39 3.42 -5.18 2.54
N GLU A 40 3.58 -5.01 1.23
CA GLU A 40 4.24 -5.98 0.35
C GLU A 40 5.77 -5.94 0.45
N GLU A 41 6.35 -4.79 0.79
CA GLU A 41 7.80 -4.69 0.93
C GLU A 41 8.25 -5.29 2.27
N THR A 42 9.01 -6.38 2.24
CA THR A 42 9.63 -7.02 3.40
C THR A 42 11.05 -7.51 3.07
N ASP A 43 11.93 -7.54 4.07
CA ASP A 43 13.30 -8.08 3.92
C ASP A 43 13.32 -9.61 3.89
N THR A 44 12.48 -10.21 4.73
CA THR A 44 12.39 -11.66 4.94
C THR A 44 10.93 -12.08 5.05
N CYS A 45 10.68 -13.32 4.66
CA CYS A 45 9.37 -13.93 4.87
C CYS A 45 9.11 -14.10 6.38
N PRO A 46 7.90 -13.77 6.89
CA PRO A 46 7.60 -13.97 8.29
C PRO A 46 7.63 -15.46 8.65
N ASN A 47 8.42 -15.81 9.66
CA ASN A 47 8.55 -17.16 10.19
C ASN A 47 8.17 -17.27 11.67
N THR A 48 7.98 -16.14 12.35
CA THR A 48 7.39 -16.13 13.69
C THR A 48 6.16 -15.26 13.78
N CYS A 49 5.34 -15.50 14.80
CA CYS A 49 4.24 -14.61 15.13
C CYS A 49 4.76 -13.25 15.62
N CYS A 50 3.84 -12.29 15.59
CA CYS A 50 4.02 -10.94 16.02
C CYS A 50 4.94 -10.10 15.11
N PHE A 51 4.83 -8.78 15.21
CA PHE A 51 5.69 -7.80 14.55
C PHE A 51 7.11 -7.76 15.15
N ASN A 52 7.89 -8.83 14.97
CA ASN A 52 9.29 -8.89 15.39
C ASN A 52 10.22 -8.33 14.30
N VAL A 53 11.50 -8.10 14.64
CA VAL A 53 12.51 -7.72 13.64
C VAL A 53 12.72 -8.90 12.71
N GLY A 54 12.42 -8.73 11.42
CA GLY A 54 12.43 -9.80 10.41
C GLY A 54 11.05 -10.37 10.07
N ASP A 55 10.05 -10.15 10.94
CA ASP A 55 8.68 -10.65 10.79
C ASP A 55 7.69 -9.47 10.73
N ARG A 56 8.03 -8.43 9.96
CA ARG A 56 7.20 -7.24 9.78
C ARG A 56 7.49 -6.58 8.43
N PRO A 57 6.53 -5.86 7.85
CA PRO A 57 6.76 -5.13 6.62
C PRO A 57 7.76 -3.99 6.87
N LEU A 58 8.53 -3.66 5.83
CA LEU A 58 9.44 -2.52 5.84
C LEU A 58 8.70 -1.23 6.17
N PHE A 59 9.37 -0.34 6.92
CA PHE A 59 8.87 0.95 7.42
C PHE A 59 7.76 0.91 8.48
N TRP A 60 7.09 -0.23 8.67
CA TRP A 60 6.05 -0.40 9.68
C TRP A 60 6.58 -0.97 10.98
N ASN A 61 6.03 -0.53 12.10
CA ASN A 61 6.40 -1.03 13.42
C ASN A 61 5.16 -1.22 14.30
N ARG A 62 5.31 -2.04 15.34
CA ARG A 62 4.33 -2.10 16.43
C ARG A 62 4.57 -0.95 17.40
N TRP A 63 3.51 -0.24 17.75
CA TRP A 63 3.53 0.81 18.76
C TRP A 63 2.94 0.34 20.09
N ASP A 64 2.13 -0.71 20.06
CA ASP A 64 1.62 -1.39 21.26
C ASP A 64 1.32 -2.87 20.95
N GLN A 65 1.42 -3.71 21.98
CA GLN A 65 1.12 -5.15 21.96
C GLN A 65 1.86 -5.91 20.85
N SER A 66 1.19 -6.85 20.18
CA SER A 66 1.79 -7.88 19.34
C SER A 66 1.00 -8.15 18.05
N PRO A 67 0.77 -7.12 17.21
CA PRO A 67 0.10 -7.32 15.93
C PRO A 67 0.86 -8.34 15.09
N ASP A 68 0.21 -8.97 14.13
CA ASP A 68 0.78 -10.04 13.30
C ASP A 68 0.90 -9.61 11.84
N TYR A 69 1.99 -10.02 11.19
CA TYR A 69 2.22 -9.82 9.75
C TYR A 69 2.03 -11.14 9.02
N PHE A 70 1.19 -11.13 7.99
CA PHE A 70 0.87 -12.31 7.19
C PHE A 70 1.36 -12.11 5.76
N HIS A 71 1.96 -13.15 5.18
CA HIS A 71 2.47 -13.12 3.82
C HIS A 71 2.43 -14.52 3.18
N ALA A 72 2.11 -14.61 1.88
CA ALA A 72 1.94 -15.88 1.16
C ALA A 72 3.20 -16.78 1.15
N CYS A 73 4.39 -16.20 1.14
CA CYS A 73 5.65 -16.96 1.26
C CYS A 73 5.77 -17.78 2.56
N ALA A 74 5.02 -17.46 3.63
CA ALA A 74 5.19 -18.12 4.93
C ALA A 74 4.73 -19.58 4.90
N GLY A 75 3.75 -19.91 4.06
CA GLY A 75 3.29 -21.28 3.83
C GLY A 75 4.38 -22.23 3.33
N ASP A 76 5.36 -21.72 2.58
CA ASP A 76 6.44 -22.51 1.99
C ASP A 76 7.54 -22.91 3.00
N LEU A 77 7.55 -22.28 4.19
CA LEU A 77 8.58 -22.52 5.21
C LEU A 77 8.29 -23.77 6.08
N GLY A 78 7.01 -24.12 6.24
CA GLY A 78 6.53 -25.27 7.02
C GLY A 78 6.65 -25.09 8.55
N GLY A 79 5.71 -25.63 9.33
CA GLY A 79 5.76 -25.58 10.80
C GLY A 79 4.87 -24.50 11.43
N ILE A 80 5.33 -23.82 12.48
CA ILE A 80 4.56 -22.73 13.13
C ILE A 80 4.37 -21.53 12.18
N ASP A 81 5.26 -21.41 11.20
CA ASP A 81 5.29 -20.41 10.14
C ASP A 81 4.04 -20.47 9.26
N THR A 82 3.39 -21.63 9.12
CA THR A 82 2.09 -21.73 8.41
C THR A 82 0.97 -21.00 9.14
N LEU A 83 1.17 -20.62 10.41
CA LEU A 83 0.24 -19.75 11.12
C LEU A 83 0.35 -18.28 10.70
N MET A 84 1.33 -17.91 9.86
CA MET A 84 1.50 -16.58 9.27
C MET A 84 1.17 -16.55 7.77
N ASP A 85 0.65 -17.64 7.23
CA ASP A 85 0.42 -17.81 5.80
C ASP A 85 -0.79 -17.03 5.26
N VAL A 86 -0.76 -16.74 3.96
CA VAL A 86 -1.88 -16.19 3.20
C VAL A 86 -2.22 -17.18 2.08
N PRO A 87 -3.48 -17.66 1.98
CA PRO A 87 -4.67 -17.09 2.62
C PRO A 87 -5.03 -17.68 3.98
N TRP A 88 -4.43 -18.80 4.41
CA TRP A 88 -4.90 -19.50 5.61
C TRP A 88 -3.87 -19.51 6.74
N ASN A 89 -4.09 -18.64 7.71
CA ASN A 89 -3.23 -18.51 8.89
C ASN A 89 -3.95 -18.98 10.17
N GLY A 90 -3.27 -18.80 11.31
CA GLY A 90 -3.80 -19.14 12.62
C GLY A 90 -5.13 -18.43 12.97
N PHE A 91 -5.41 -17.25 12.39
CA PHE A 91 -6.54 -16.40 12.79
C PHE A 91 -7.67 -16.35 11.76
N THR A 92 -7.34 -16.43 10.47
CA THR A 92 -8.31 -16.24 9.39
C THR A 92 -8.03 -17.09 8.16
N TRP A 93 -9.08 -17.33 7.37
CA TRP A 93 -8.96 -17.65 5.95
C TRP A 93 -9.29 -16.38 5.14
N GLN A 94 -8.30 -15.72 4.56
CA GLN A 94 -8.46 -14.49 3.80
C GLN A 94 -7.29 -14.27 2.83
N TYR A 95 -7.59 -14.06 1.55
CA TYR A 95 -6.61 -13.55 0.58
C TYR A 95 -6.26 -12.10 0.87
N ALA A 96 -5.02 -11.70 0.58
CA ALA A 96 -4.65 -10.30 0.64
C ALA A 96 -5.51 -9.46 -0.31
N HIS A 97 -5.85 -8.23 0.11
CA HIS A 97 -6.62 -7.31 -0.72
C HIS A 97 -5.79 -6.82 -1.91
N ASP A 98 -4.50 -6.58 -1.67
CA ASP A 98 -3.49 -6.26 -2.68
C ASP A 98 -2.33 -7.23 -2.49
N GLY A 99 -1.64 -7.60 -3.57
CA GLY A 99 -0.45 -8.46 -3.51
C GLY A 99 -0.60 -9.76 -2.71
N GLU A 100 0.33 -10.00 -1.80
CA GLU A 100 0.53 -11.25 -1.07
C GLU A 100 0.49 -11.07 0.45
N ALA A 101 0.35 -9.84 0.96
CA ALA A 101 0.54 -9.52 2.37
C ALA A 101 -0.59 -8.71 3.01
N TYR A 102 -0.72 -8.83 4.33
CA TYR A 102 -1.52 -7.93 5.15
C TYR A 102 -1.14 -8.03 6.62
N VAL A 103 -1.72 -7.15 7.44
CA VAL A 103 -1.49 -7.06 8.88
C VAL A 103 -2.76 -7.38 9.64
N GLY A 104 -2.64 -8.19 10.69
CA GLY A 104 -3.71 -8.46 11.66
C GLY A 104 -3.48 -7.72 12.97
N MET A 105 -4.59 -7.32 13.60
CA MET A 105 -4.58 -6.61 14.88
C MET A 105 -5.79 -7.00 15.73
N GLY A 106 -5.57 -7.21 17.02
CA GLY A 106 -6.60 -7.21 18.05
C GLY A 106 -7.01 -5.78 18.40
N LEU A 107 -8.19 -5.34 17.93
CA LEU A 107 -8.66 -3.97 18.16
C LEU A 107 -9.50 -3.78 19.43
N TYR A 108 -10.04 -4.88 19.97
CA TYR A 108 -10.78 -4.87 21.22
C TYR A 108 -10.89 -6.29 21.77
N THR A 109 -10.46 -6.49 23.02
CA THR A 109 -10.72 -7.70 23.79
C THR A 109 -11.14 -7.32 25.22
N VAL A 110 -11.33 -8.30 26.10
CA VAL A 110 -11.39 -8.04 27.55
C VAL A 110 -10.19 -7.16 27.98
N ASP A 111 -10.45 -6.25 28.92
CA ASP A 111 -9.46 -5.35 29.52
C ASP A 111 -8.88 -4.22 28.64
N ASP A 112 -9.62 -3.75 27.63
CA ASP A 112 -9.22 -2.60 26.74
C ASP A 112 -7.90 -2.84 25.98
N PHE A 113 -7.61 -4.12 25.68
CA PHE A 113 -6.49 -4.50 24.85
C PHE A 113 -6.64 -3.96 23.41
N ARG A 114 -5.57 -3.35 22.90
CA ARG A 114 -5.47 -2.82 21.53
C ARG A 114 -4.07 -3.01 20.98
N GLU A 115 -3.97 -3.53 19.77
CA GLU A 115 -2.71 -3.57 19.03
C GLU A 115 -2.63 -2.39 18.09
N LEU A 116 -1.46 -1.76 18.05
CA LEU A 116 -1.22 -0.57 17.25
C LEU A 116 -0.05 -0.82 16.32
N VAL A 117 -0.29 -0.60 15.02
CA VAL A 117 0.77 -0.52 14.01
C VAL A 117 0.85 0.88 13.45
N GLY A 118 2.05 1.31 13.12
CA GLY A 118 2.28 2.60 12.52
C GLY A 118 3.58 2.67 11.76
N ALA A 119 3.64 3.60 10.83
CA ALA A 119 4.82 3.94 10.04
C ALA A 119 5.03 5.47 10.07
N PRO A 120 6.28 5.95 10.09
CA PRO A 120 6.54 7.36 9.84
C PRO A 120 6.11 7.72 8.41
N LEU A 121 5.46 8.87 8.25
CA LEU A 121 5.10 9.36 6.92
C LEU A 121 6.37 9.75 6.14
N ILE A 122 6.31 9.61 4.81
CA ILE A 122 7.39 9.99 3.90
C ILE A 122 7.69 11.50 4.01
N GLU A 123 6.63 12.30 4.21
CA GLU A 123 6.72 13.75 4.45
C GLU A 123 5.82 14.16 5.62
N PRO A 124 6.19 15.20 6.39
CA PRO A 124 5.38 15.68 7.50
C PRO A 124 4.06 16.30 6.99
N LEU A 125 3.01 16.17 7.81
CA LEU A 125 1.73 16.84 7.55
C LEU A 125 1.89 18.36 7.66
N VAL A 126 1.22 19.08 6.76
CA VAL A 126 1.26 20.54 6.70
C VAL A 126 0.01 21.13 7.36
N VAL A 127 0.22 22.11 8.25
CA VAL A 127 -0.87 22.80 8.96
C VAL A 127 -1.84 23.44 7.97
N GLY A 128 -3.14 23.24 8.21
CA GLY A 128 -4.21 23.78 7.37
C GLY A 128 -4.51 22.96 6.10
N GLN A 129 -3.78 21.87 5.85
CA GLN A 129 -4.09 20.94 4.76
C GLN A 129 -5.09 19.88 5.20
N THR A 130 -5.93 19.44 4.25
CA THR A 130 -6.87 18.32 4.44
C THR A 130 -6.27 17.07 3.82
N TYR A 131 -6.19 16.00 4.61
CA TYR A 131 -5.70 14.70 4.17
C TYR A 131 -6.85 13.68 4.21
N TYR A 132 -6.89 12.81 3.21
CA TYR A 132 -7.85 11.72 3.12
C TYR A 132 -7.13 10.41 3.38
N VAL A 133 -7.68 9.59 4.26
CA VAL A 133 -7.17 8.25 4.53
C VAL A 133 -8.25 7.23 4.26
N SER A 134 -7.87 6.17 3.56
CA SER A 134 -8.69 5.01 3.28
C SER A 134 -7.86 3.75 3.49
N TYR A 135 -8.46 2.72 4.04
CA TYR A 135 -7.85 1.41 4.23
C TYR A 135 -8.92 0.34 4.14
N TRP A 136 -8.49 -0.88 3.81
CA TRP A 136 -9.33 -2.06 3.79
C TRP A 136 -9.16 -2.83 5.09
N VAL A 137 -10.24 -3.44 5.55
CA VAL A 137 -10.24 -4.21 6.80
C VAL A 137 -11.29 -5.29 6.68
N ASN A 138 -10.93 -6.51 7.11
CA ASN A 138 -11.86 -7.60 7.23
C ASN A 138 -11.85 -8.16 8.66
N LEU A 139 -12.95 -8.78 9.05
CA LEU A 139 -13.04 -9.54 10.29
C LEU A 139 -12.27 -10.85 10.12
N ALA A 140 -11.38 -11.17 11.06
CA ALA A 140 -10.69 -12.45 11.08
C ALA A 140 -11.68 -13.58 11.43
N THR A 141 -11.80 -14.57 10.57
CA THR A 141 -12.66 -15.74 10.75
C THR A 141 -12.07 -16.96 10.05
N GLU A 142 -12.35 -18.17 10.55
CA GLU A 142 -11.96 -19.43 9.90
C GLU A 142 -10.45 -19.72 9.92
N GLY A 143 -9.73 -19.14 10.89
CA GLY A 143 -8.33 -19.48 11.16
C GLY A 143 -8.12 -20.95 11.51
N SER A 144 -6.93 -21.45 11.21
CA SER A 144 -6.55 -22.86 11.41
C SER A 144 -6.36 -23.23 12.89
N TYR A 145 -6.14 -22.23 13.76
CA TYR A 145 -5.73 -22.46 15.13
C TYR A 145 -6.62 -21.71 16.13
N TRP A 146 -6.74 -20.38 16.01
CA TRP A 146 -7.48 -19.54 16.94
C TRP A 146 -8.90 -19.30 16.48
N TRP A 147 -9.85 -19.47 17.40
CA TRP A 147 -11.24 -19.18 17.14
C TRP A 147 -11.57 -17.74 17.56
N VAL A 148 -11.25 -16.79 16.68
CA VAL A 148 -11.54 -15.37 16.88
C VAL A 148 -12.83 -14.99 16.15
N ARG A 149 -13.74 -14.31 16.87
CA ARG A 149 -15.00 -13.76 16.33
C ARG A 149 -15.32 -12.40 16.95
N TRP A 150 -14.30 -11.60 17.20
CA TRP A 150 -14.44 -10.28 17.81
C TRP A 150 -14.51 -9.20 16.72
N ALA A 151 -15.65 -8.54 16.63
CA ALA A 151 -15.84 -7.39 15.77
C ALA A 151 -15.88 -6.12 16.61
N CYS A 152 -15.27 -5.05 16.09
CA CYS A 152 -15.35 -3.72 16.67
C CYS A 152 -15.83 -2.72 15.60
N ASN A 153 -16.67 -1.76 15.99
CA ASN A 153 -17.24 -0.75 15.11
C ASN A 153 -16.55 0.63 15.24
N THR A 154 -15.62 0.79 16.20
CA THR A 154 -14.79 1.98 16.39
C THR A 154 -13.34 1.67 16.03
N ARG A 155 -12.94 2.02 14.80
CA ARG A 155 -11.55 1.94 14.33
C ARG A 155 -11.03 3.36 14.12
N GLY A 156 -9.86 3.66 14.66
CA GLY A 156 -9.29 5.01 14.67
C GLY A 156 -7.91 5.05 14.06
N LEU A 157 -7.55 6.20 13.50
CA LEU A 157 -6.21 6.54 13.05
C LEU A 157 -5.68 7.67 13.92
N GLY A 158 -4.43 7.56 14.38
CA GLY A 158 -3.76 8.61 15.15
C GLY A 158 -2.52 9.11 14.40
N TYR A 159 -2.27 10.42 14.48
CA TYR A 159 -1.01 11.02 14.05
C TYR A 159 -0.29 11.54 15.30
N SER A 160 0.97 11.17 15.46
CA SER A 160 1.82 11.66 16.54
C SER A 160 3.08 12.28 15.94
N CYS A 161 3.61 13.30 16.62
CA CYS A 161 4.92 13.84 16.29
C CYS A 161 5.97 13.01 17.03
N SER A 162 6.98 12.50 16.33
CA SER A 162 8.16 11.93 16.97
C SER A 162 8.98 13.07 17.59
N THR A 163 9.00 13.16 18.91
CA THR A 163 9.89 14.06 19.67
C THR A 163 11.31 13.53 19.70
#